data_AF-A0A0A0DNM8-F1
#
_entry.id   AF-A0A0A0DNM8-F1
#
_cell.length_a   1.000
_cell.length_b   1.000
_cell.length_c   1.000
_cell.angle_alpha   90.00
_cell.angle_beta   90.00
_cell.angle_gamma   90.00
#
_symmetry.space_group_name_H-M   'P 1'
#
loop_
_entity.id
_entity.type
_entity.pdbx_description
1 polymer ?
#
loop_
_entity_poly.entity_id
_entity_poly.type
_entity_poly.pdbx_seq_one_letter_code
_entity_poly.pdbx_strand_id
1 'polypeptide(L)'
;MSSGFTLIEVMIVVAIIGILAAIAYPSYQEHVRRSHRSEAQRALLEATQFMQRFYAANMRYNCKLSAPNCSAGDGDSVTLPVTTVVSGATTMYNLSVTADQTTFTLTATPQTGTTMATDRCGALTITESGIKGTAATSGTTSPDTWQNCWR
;
A
#
# COMPACT_ATOMS: atom_id res chain seq x y z
N MET A 1 -6.16 -57.62 -2.88
CA MET A 1 -7.21 -57.15 -3.79
C MET A 1 -7.09 -55.63 -3.87
N SER A 2 -6.68 -55.09 -5.01
CA SER A 2 -6.53 -53.65 -5.21
C SER A 2 -7.92 -53.04 -5.40
N SER A 3 -8.46 -52.44 -4.33
CA SER A 3 -9.60 -51.53 -4.39
C SER A 3 -9.15 -50.25 -5.10
N GLY A 4 -9.30 -50.23 -6.43
CA GLY A 4 -9.02 -49.07 -7.25
C GLY A 4 -10.21 -48.10 -7.24
N PHE A 5 -9.93 -46.80 -7.09
CA PHE A 5 -10.90 -45.74 -7.32
C PHE A 5 -11.49 -45.82 -8.73
N THR A 6 -12.79 -45.59 -8.86
CA THR A 6 -13.42 -45.55 -10.19
C THR A 6 -13.09 -44.24 -10.90
N LEU A 7 -13.00 -44.28 -12.23
CA LEU A 7 -12.70 -43.08 -13.03
C LEU A 7 -13.76 -41.99 -12.84
N ILE A 8 -15.02 -42.39 -12.66
CA ILE A 8 -16.13 -41.46 -12.40
C ILE A 8 -16.03 -40.79 -11.02
N GLU A 9 -15.57 -41.53 -10.01
CA GLU A 9 -15.39 -41.00 -8.65
C GLU A 9 -14.27 -39.95 -8.62
N VAL A 10 -13.18 -40.20 -9.35
CA VAL A 10 -12.10 -39.20 -9.53
C VAL A 10 -12.62 -37.97 -10.28
N MET A 11 -13.44 -38.13 -11.32
CA MET A 11 -14.02 -36.98 -12.05
C MET A 11 -14.92 -36.11 -11.17
N ILE A 12 -15.74 -36.71 -10.32
CA ILE A 12 -16.62 -35.97 -9.40
C ILE A 12 -15.77 -35.20 -8.38
N VAL A 13 -14.73 -35.82 -7.82
CA VAL A 13 -13.82 -35.17 -6.87
C VAL A 13 -13.12 -33.97 -7.50
N VAL A 14 -12.59 -34.12 -8.71
CA VAL A 14 -11.94 -33.01 -9.43
C VAL A 14 -12.93 -31.89 -9.74
N ALA A 15 -14.17 -32.21 -10.11
CA ALA A 15 -15.21 -31.22 -10.34
C ALA A 15 -15.53 -30.40 -9.07
N ILE A 16 -15.67 -31.07 -7.92
CA ILE A 16 -15.91 -30.41 -6.62
C ILE A 16 -14.73 -29.50 -6.25
N ILE A 17 -13.49 -30.01 -6.35
CA ILE A 17 -12.28 -29.22 -6.06
C ILE A 17 -12.18 -28.02 -6.99
N GLY A 18 -12.50 -28.17 -8.28
CA GLY A 18 -12.51 -27.07 -9.25
C GLY A 18 -13.45 -25.94 -8.86
N ILE A 19 -14.67 -26.26 -8.42
CA ILE A 19 -15.66 -25.27 -7.96
C ILE A 19 -15.15 -24.55 -6.70
N LEU A 20 -14.61 -25.30 -5.73
CA LEU A 20 -14.08 -24.71 -4.50
C LEU A 20 -12.88 -23.80 -4.77
N ALA A 21 -11.95 -24.22 -5.64
CA ALA A 21 -10.77 -23.45 -6.00
C ALA A 21 -11.13 -22.12 -6.68
N ALA A 22 -12.16 -22.11 -7.53
CA ALA A 22 -12.62 -20.91 -8.23
C ALA A 22 -13.08 -19.79 -7.28
N ILE A 23 -13.60 -20.14 -6.10
CA ILE A 23 -14.05 -19.17 -5.09
C ILE A 23 -12.94 -18.88 -4.07
N ALA A 24 -12.26 -19.92 -3.60
CA ALA A 24 -11.26 -19.81 -2.55
C ALA A 24 -10.02 -19.02 -2.98
N TYR A 25 -9.55 -19.22 -4.22
CA TYR A 25 -8.34 -18.58 -4.72
C TYR A 25 -8.43 -17.03 -4.78
N PRO A 26 -9.43 -16.42 -5.45
CA PRO A 26 -9.55 -14.96 -5.47
C PRO A 26 -9.81 -14.38 -4.07
N SER A 27 -10.55 -15.10 -3.22
CA SER A 27 -10.80 -14.69 -1.83
C SER A 27 -9.51 -14.64 -1.01
N TYR A 28 -8.65 -15.64 -1.14
CA TYR A 28 -7.35 -15.67 -0.47
C TYR A 28 -6.42 -14.55 -0.96
N GLN A 29 -6.36 -14.31 -2.27
CA GLN A 29 -5.58 -13.21 -2.82
C GLN A 29 -6.03 -11.87 -2.23
N GLU A 30 -7.34 -11.59 -2.22
CA GLU A 30 -7.90 -10.37 -1.63
C GLU A 30 -7.56 -10.22 -0.13
N HIS A 31 -7.60 -11.32 0.63
CA HIS A 31 -7.21 -11.31 2.04
C HIS A 31 -5.75 -10.86 2.23
N VAL A 32 -4.83 -11.43 1.44
CA VAL A 32 -3.42 -11.03 1.44
C VAL A 32 -3.25 -9.57 1.01
N ARG A 33 -3.96 -9.13 -0.04
CA ARG A 33 -3.95 -7.73 -0.48
C ARG A 33 -4.41 -6.77 0.61
N ARG A 34 -5.45 -7.13 1.36
CA ARG A 34 -5.95 -6.32 2.49
C ARG A 34 -4.93 -6.25 3.63
N SER A 35 -4.21 -7.33 3.91
CA SER A 35 -3.12 -7.32 4.88
C SER A 35 -2.03 -6.30 4.50
N HIS A 36 -1.56 -6.34 3.25
CA HIS A 36 -0.53 -5.40 2.78
C HIS A 36 -1.02 -3.94 2.75
N ARG A 37 -2.29 -3.69 2.41
CA ARG A 37 -2.89 -2.36 2.53
C ARG A 37 -2.88 -1.88 3.99
N SER A 38 -3.19 -2.75 4.95
CA SER A 38 -3.14 -2.40 6.38
C SER A 38 -1.71 -2.02 6.82
N GLU A 39 -0.70 -2.74 6.36
CA GLU A 39 0.71 -2.41 6.61
C GLU A 39 1.09 -1.05 6.00
N ALA A 40 0.69 -0.78 4.76
CA ALA A 40 0.91 0.50 4.12
C ALA A 40 0.20 1.66 4.83
N GLN A 41 -1.04 1.46 5.27
CA GLN A 41 -1.78 2.46 6.06
C GLN A 41 -1.08 2.77 7.39
N ARG A 42 -0.54 1.75 8.08
CA ARG A 42 0.23 1.96 9.32
C ARG A 42 1.48 2.79 9.05
N ALA A 43 2.25 2.44 8.02
CA ALA A 43 3.43 3.19 7.63
C ALA A 43 3.11 4.65 7.26
N LEU A 44 1.98 4.91 6.58
CA LEU A 44 1.50 6.27 6.29
C LEU A 44 1.13 7.03 7.57
N LEU A 45 0.50 6.40 8.55
CA LEU A 45 0.16 7.02 9.83
C LEU A 45 1.41 7.34 10.66
N GLU A 46 2.39 6.44 10.68
CA GLU A 46 3.69 6.69 11.31
C GLU A 46 4.43 7.85 10.65
N ALA A 47 4.45 7.88 9.32
CA ALA A 47 5.02 8.99 8.56
C ALA A 47 4.27 10.31 8.81
N THR A 48 2.94 10.28 8.97
CA THR A 48 2.13 11.46 9.33
C THR A 48 2.56 12.02 10.69
N GLN A 49 2.71 11.15 11.70
CA GLN A 49 3.17 11.56 13.03
C GLN A 49 4.60 12.13 12.98
N PHE A 50 5.47 11.52 12.18
CA PHE A 50 6.83 12.03 11.96
C PHE A 50 6.81 13.43 11.35
N MET A 51 6.01 13.64 10.30
CA MET A 51 5.86 14.95 9.66
C MET A 51 5.34 15.99 10.65
N GLN A 52 4.33 15.66 11.46
CA GLN A 52 3.80 16.59 12.47
C GLN A 52 4.86 17.00 13.51
N ARG A 53 5.68 16.05 13.99
CA ARG A 53 6.81 16.35 14.88
C ARG A 53 7.85 17.21 14.18
N PHE A 54 8.11 16.93 12.90
CA PHE A 54 9.04 17.70 12.08
C PHE A 54 8.60 19.16 11.94
N TYR A 55 7.30 19.41 11.70
CA TYR A 55 6.75 20.76 11.66
C TYR A 55 6.78 21.46 13.03
N ALA A 56 6.53 20.74 14.12
CA ALA A 56 6.63 21.32 15.46
C ALA A 56 8.06 21.81 15.78
N ALA A 57 9.09 21.15 15.25
CA ALA A 57 10.49 21.53 15.44
C ALA A 57 10.96 22.63 14.46
N ASN A 58 10.51 22.60 13.20
CA ASN A 58 11.06 23.43 12.12
C ASN A 58 10.10 24.49 11.57
N MET A 59 8.83 24.47 12.01
CA MET A 59 7.71 25.30 11.53
C MET A 59 7.46 25.21 10.01
N ARG A 60 7.96 24.17 9.35
CA ARG A 60 7.85 23.92 7.90
C ARG A 60 7.92 22.43 7.59
N TYR A 61 7.37 21.99 6.46
CA TYR A 61 7.48 20.59 5.98
C TYR A 61 8.42 20.39 4.78
N ASN A 62 8.89 21.45 4.13
CA ASN A 62 9.71 21.37 2.90
C ASN A 62 11.20 21.61 3.15
N CYS A 63 11.80 20.88 4.10
CA CYS A 63 13.23 20.96 4.31
C CYS A 63 13.85 19.63 4.75
N LYS A 64 15.15 19.46 4.50
CA LYS A 64 15.89 18.26 4.90
C LYS A 64 16.37 18.38 6.35
N LEU A 65 16.17 17.33 7.15
CA LEU A 65 16.62 17.25 8.54
C LEU A 65 18.15 17.43 8.71
N SER A 66 18.93 17.19 7.64
CA SER A 66 20.39 17.31 7.63
C SER A 66 20.90 18.75 7.54
N ALA A 67 20.03 19.73 7.28
CA ALA A 67 20.43 21.13 7.13
C ALA A 67 20.31 21.87 8.48
N PRO A 68 21.38 22.49 9.01
CA PRO A 68 21.34 23.23 10.29
C PRO A 68 20.33 24.38 10.33
N ASN A 69 19.91 24.88 9.17
CA ASN A 69 18.95 25.95 9.02
C ASN A 69 18.05 25.61 7.83
N CYS A 70 16.84 25.11 8.08
CA CYS A 70 15.81 24.94 7.05
C CYS A 70 15.55 26.28 6.36
N SER A 71 16.21 26.52 5.22
CA SER A 71 16.07 27.76 4.46
C SER A 71 14.99 27.54 3.41
N ALA A 72 14.09 28.51 3.29
CA ALA A 72 13.05 28.46 2.27
C ALA A 72 13.70 28.51 0.88
N GLY A 73 13.56 27.47 0.06
CA GLY A 73 14.03 27.49 -1.33
C GLY A 73 14.86 26.29 -1.76
N ASP A 74 15.29 25.45 -0.83
CA ASP A 74 15.84 24.14 -1.21
C ASP A 74 14.64 23.27 -1.59
N GLY A 75 14.53 22.87 -2.86
CA GLY A 75 13.55 21.88 -3.32
C GLY A 75 13.76 20.48 -2.73
N ASP A 76 14.36 20.40 -1.54
CA ASP A 76 14.74 19.20 -0.83
C ASP A 76 13.55 18.66 -0.04
N SER A 77 13.13 17.46 -0.41
CA SER A 77 12.05 16.74 0.26
C SER A 77 12.50 16.21 1.63
N VAL A 78 11.59 16.21 2.61
CA VAL A 78 11.81 15.53 3.90
C VAL A 78 12.15 14.07 3.66
N THR A 79 13.22 13.58 4.29
CA THR A 79 13.55 12.15 4.30
C THR A 79 12.71 11.46 5.36
N LEU A 80 11.80 10.58 4.92
CA LEU A 80 10.98 9.76 5.82
C LEU A 80 11.84 8.69 6.52
N PRO A 81 11.53 8.32 7.77
CA PRO A 81 12.21 7.22 8.46
C PRO A 81 11.93 5.85 7.81
N VAL A 82 10.80 5.74 7.12
CA VAL A 82 10.37 4.56 6.38
C VAL A 82 10.01 4.99 4.96
N THR A 83 10.66 4.40 3.97
CA THR A 83 10.43 4.69 2.54
C THR A 83 9.87 3.50 1.77
N THR A 84 9.82 2.32 2.40
CA THR A 84 9.31 1.09 1.78
C THR A 84 8.56 0.24 2.79
N VAL A 85 7.53 -0.46 2.32
CA VAL A 85 6.81 -1.50 3.07
C VAL A 85 7.16 -2.81 2.42
N VAL A 86 7.76 -3.70 3.20
CA VAL A 86 8.25 -5.00 2.72
C VAL A 86 7.43 -6.13 3.33
N SER A 87 7.20 -7.18 2.53
CA SER A 87 6.68 -8.46 2.99
C SER A 87 7.73 -9.52 2.69
N GLY A 88 8.41 -10.00 3.72
CA GLY A 88 9.60 -10.84 3.56
C GLY A 88 10.74 -10.07 2.88
N ALA A 89 11.22 -10.55 1.75
CA ALA A 89 12.29 -9.91 0.97
C ALA A 89 11.79 -8.99 -0.15
N THR A 90 10.47 -8.82 -0.30
CA THR A 90 9.87 -8.12 -1.43
C THR A 90 9.20 -6.83 -0.98
N THR A 91 9.54 -5.71 -1.60
CA THR A 91 8.88 -4.42 -1.40
C THR A 91 7.48 -4.46 -2.02
N MET A 92 6.45 -4.27 -1.21
CA MET A 92 5.05 -4.20 -1.65
C MET A 92 4.63 -2.77 -2.00
N TYR A 93 5.11 -1.79 -1.22
CA TYR A 93 4.83 -0.37 -1.44
C TYR A 93 6.10 0.48 -1.27
N ASN A 94 6.21 1.54 -2.07
CA ASN A 94 7.15 2.64 -1.81
C ASN A 94 6.39 3.84 -1.26
N LEU A 95 6.91 4.40 -0.17
CA LEU A 95 6.40 5.61 0.45
C LEU A 95 7.18 6.81 -0.07
N SER A 96 6.45 7.81 -0.51
CA SER A 96 6.98 9.13 -0.87
C SER A 96 6.21 10.22 -0.15
N VAL A 97 6.86 11.37 -0.02
CA VAL A 97 6.26 12.58 0.51
C VAL A 97 6.42 13.70 -0.50
N THR A 98 5.32 14.39 -0.76
CA THR A 98 5.32 15.68 -1.44
C THR A 98 4.91 16.71 -0.42
N ALA A 99 5.80 17.63 -0.07
CA ALA A 99 5.58 18.61 0.98
C ALA A 99 5.90 20.02 0.50
N ASP A 100 5.04 20.95 0.87
CA ASP A 100 5.28 22.39 0.78
C ASP A 100 5.64 22.94 2.16
N GLN A 101 5.60 24.25 2.35
CA GLN A 101 5.91 24.84 3.64
C GLN A 101 4.92 24.41 4.74
N THR A 102 3.63 24.32 4.43
CA THR A 102 2.55 24.12 5.42
C THR A 102 1.68 22.89 5.15
N THR A 103 1.83 22.27 3.99
CA THR A 103 1.02 21.12 3.56
C THR A 103 1.93 19.95 3.19
N PHE A 104 1.40 18.74 3.33
CA PHE A 104 2.07 17.56 2.81
C PHE A 104 1.06 16.52 2.35
N THR A 105 1.47 15.74 1.37
CA THR A 105 0.77 14.54 0.93
C THR A 105 1.73 13.37 0.98
N LEU A 106 1.42 12.39 1.81
CA LEU A 106 2.11 11.12 1.86
C LEU A 106 1.44 10.15 0.90
N THR A 107 2.23 9.42 0.11
CA THR A 107 1.73 8.48 -0.89
C THR A 107 2.43 7.13 -0.71
N ALA A 108 1.66 6.07 -0.54
CA ALA A 108 2.13 4.70 -0.63
C ALA A 108 1.78 4.14 -2.02
N THR A 109 2.79 4.04 -2.88
CA THR A 109 2.66 3.53 -4.26
C THR A 109 2.94 2.02 -4.30
N PRO A 110 2.06 1.20 -4.91
CA PRO A 110 2.33 -0.23 -5.10
C PRO A 110 3.58 -0.44 -5.95
N GLN A 111 4.41 -1.40 -5.55
CA GLN A 111 5.61 -1.76 -6.30
C GLN A 111 5.24 -2.56 -7.56
N THR A 112 5.82 -2.17 -8.69
CA THR A 112 5.64 -2.88 -9.96
C THR A 112 6.17 -4.31 -9.89
N GLY A 113 5.52 -5.24 -10.59
CA GLY A 113 5.90 -6.66 -10.58
C GLY A 113 5.47 -7.44 -9.33
N THR A 114 4.74 -6.81 -8.40
CA THR A 114 4.16 -7.48 -7.22
C THR A 114 2.65 -7.72 -7.39
N THR A 115 2.06 -8.50 -6.47
CA THR A 115 0.61 -8.72 -6.39
C THR A 115 -0.17 -7.43 -6.12
N MET A 116 0.50 -6.38 -5.62
CA MET A 116 -0.08 -5.07 -5.32
C MET A 116 -0.16 -4.18 -6.56
N ALA A 117 0.65 -4.43 -7.61
CA ALA A 117 0.63 -3.63 -8.83
C ALA A 117 -0.73 -3.65 -9.56
N THR A 118 -1.48 -4.74 -9.37
CA THR A 118 -2.84 -4.94 -9.92
C THR A 118 -3.92 -4.82 -8.85
N ASP A 119 -3.59 -4.34 -7.66
CA ASP A 119 -4.59 -4.11 -6.62
C ASP A 119 -5.53 -2.98 -7.04
N ARG A 120 -6.83 -3.19 -6.79
CA ARG A 120 -7.88 -2.25 -7.19
C ARG A 120 -7.82 -0.89 -6.48
N CYS A 121 -7.07 -0.75 -5.39
CA CYS A 121 -6.98 0.50 -4.65
C CYS A 121 -5.90 1.45 -5.18
N GLY A 122 -4.97 0.96 -6.01
CA GLY A 122 -3.85 1.76 -6.47
C GLY A 122 -2.99 2.30 -5.31
N ALA A 123 -2.53 3.54 -5.44
CA ALA A 123 -1.76 4.21 -4.41
C ALA A 123 -2.65 4.73 -3.28
N LEU A 124 -2.24 4.54 -2.03
CA LEU A 124 -2.93 5.10 -0.86
C LEU A 124 -2.32 6.46 -0.51
N THR A 125 -3.15 7.46 -0.21
CA THR A 125 -2.68 8.81 0.11
C THR A 125 -3.27 9.33 1.43
N ILE A 126 -2.49 10.12 2.16
CA ILE A 126 -2.95 10.87 3.33
C ILE A 126 -2.35 12.27 3.34
N THR A 127 -3.17 13.28 3.63
CA THR A 127 -2.75 14.69 3.73
C THR A 127 -2.42 15.10 5.16
N GLU A 128 -1.88 16.31 5.36
CA GLU A 128 -1.60 16.88 6.69
C GLU A 128 -2.84 16.99 7.60
N SER A 129 -4.00 17.16 6.98
CA SER A 129 -5.31 17.22 7.61
C SER A 129 -5.92 15.84 7.90
N GLY A 130 -5.23 14.76 7.56
CA GLY A 130 -5.70 13.39 7.74
C GLY A 130 -6.73 12.95 6.71
N ILE A 131 -6.88 13.68 5.60
CA ILE A 131 -7.76 13.30 4.50
C ILE A 131 -7.13 12.09 3.82
N LYS A 132 -7.86 10.98 3.84
CA LYS A 132 -7.47 9.71 3.23
C LYS A 132 -7.95 9.65 1.79
N GLY A 133 -7.12 9.13 0.91
CA GLY A 133 -7.44 9.03 -0.50
C GLY A 133 -6.78 7.85 -1.18
N THR A 134 -7.11 7.71 -2.46
CA THR A 134 -6.52 6.76 -3.37
C THR A 134 -6.11 7.50 -4.64
N ALA A 135 -4.98 7.14 -5.23
CA ALA A 135 -4.50 7.70 -6.49
C ALA A 135 -4.26 6.58 -7.51
N ALA A 136 -4.52 6.89 -8.78
CA ALA A 136 -4.28 5.97 -9.88
C ALA A 136 -2.78 5.69 -10.05
N THR A 137 -2.44 4.41 -10.19
CA THR A 137 -1.09 3.94 -10.54
C THR A 137 -1.10 3.26 -11.91
N SER A 138 0.08 3.08 -12.52
CA SER A 138 0.22 2.36 -13.78
C SER A 138 -0.36 0.93 -13.67
N GLY A 139 -1.59 0.73 -14.14
CA GLY A 139 -2.34 -0.54 -14.01
C GLY A 139 -3.76 -0.39 -13.47
N THR A 140 -4.09 0.75 -12.86
CA THR A 140 -5.42 1.08 -12.32
C THR A 140 -5.85 2.45 -12.82
N THR A 141 -6.74 2.49 -13.82
CA THR A 141 -7.26 3.74 -14.39
C THR A 141 -8.38 4.37 -13.55
N SER A 142 -9.00 3.59 -12.67
CA SER A 142 -9.99 4.05 -11.70
C SER A 142 -9.87 3.21 -10.42
N PRO A 143 -9.17 3.69 -9.37
CA PRO A 143 -9.12 2.98 -8.11
C PRO A 143 -10.53 2.85 -7.50
N ASP A 144 -10.78 1.75 -6.77
CA ASP A 144 -11.99 1.57 -5.96
C ASP A 144 -12.09 2.73 -4.93
N THR A 145 -13.29 2.96 -4.43
CA THR A 145 -13.55 4.07 -3.50
C THR A 145 -12.60 4.04 -2.31
N TRP A 146 -12.08 5.21 -1.93
CA TRP A 146 -11.12 5.32 -0.83
C TRP A 146 -11.64 4.67 0.47
N GLN A 147 -12.95 4.67 0.70
CA GLN A 147 -13.61 4.05 1.85
C GLN A 147 -13.40 2.54 1.90
N ASN A 148 -13.45 1.85 0.74
CA ASN A 148 -13.21 0.42 0.65
C ASN A 148 -11.72 0.08 0.78
N CYS A 149 -10.86 1.01 0.37
CA CYS A 149 -9.41 0.83 0.35
C CYS A 149 -8.72 1.12 1.69
N TRP A 150 -9.33 1.97 2.51
CA TRP A 150 -8.84 2.37 3.83
C TRP A 150 -9.48 1.61 5.01
N ARG A 151 -10.08 0.44 4.73
CA ARG A 151 -10.86 -0.36 5.71
C ARG A 151 -10.21 -1.69 6.08
#